data_AF-A0A1G8L1J7-F1
#
_entry.id   AF-A0A1G8L1J7-F1
#
_cell.length_a   1.000
_cell.length_b   1.000
_cell.length_c   1.000
_cell.angle_alpha   90.00
_cell.angle_beta   90.00
_cell.angle_gamma   90.00
#
_symmetry.space_group_name_H-M   'P 1'
#
loop_
_entity.id
_entity.type
_entity.pdbx_description
1 polymer ?
#
loop_
_entity_poly.entity_id
_entity_poly.type
_entity_poly.pdbx_seq_one_letter_code
_entity_poly.pdbx_strand_id
1 'polypeptide(L)'
;MAALAVAIGAFGAHGLEGRVSERMLENYQTGVQYHMFHALGMIAAGLTAALAGGNALLGWSGGLMFFGIIVFSGSLYTMALTGMTWLGAITPIGGVAFIVGWILLTVAVFKI
;
A
#
# COMPACT_ATOMS: atom_id res chain seq x y z
N MET A 1 0.45 -7.87 6.26
CA MET A 1 0.94 -6.80 5.37
C MET A 1 2.03 -5.95 6.02
N ALA A 2 1.84 -5.38 7.22
CA ALA A 2 2.87 -4.52 7.83
C ALA A 2 4.24 -5.21 7.98
N ALA A 3 4.29 -6.46 8.44
CA ALA A 3 5.55 -7.24 8.49
C ALA A 3 6.22 -7.41 7.11
N LEU A 4 5.45 -7.58 6.04
CA LEU A 4 5.98 -7.64 4.68
C LEU A 4 6.56 -6.28 4.25
N ALA A 5 5.87 -5.18 4.57
CA ALA A 5 6.40 -3.84 4.30
C ALA A 5 7.75 -3.61 5.01
N VAL A 6 7.91 -4.08 6.26
CA VAL A 6 9.20 -4.03 6.96
C VAL A 6 10.27 -4.84 6.24
N ALA A 7 9.99 -6.09 5.89
CA ALA A 7 10.95 -6.96 5.20
C ALA A 7 11.39 -6.39 3.84
N ILE A 8 10.42 -5.94 3.05
CA ILE A 8 10.65 -5.33 1.73
C ILE A 8 11.41 -4.00 1.89
N GLY A 9 11.08 -3.18 2.88
CA GLY A 9 11.81 -1.95 3.20
C GLY A 9 13.26 -2.18 3.58
N ALA A 10 13.51 -3.16 4.46
CA ALA A 10 14.87 -3.55 4.85
C ALA A 10 15.69 -4.04 3.64
N PHE A 11 15.07 -4.83 2.76
CA PHE A 11 15.70 -5.26 1.50
C PHE A 11 16.01 -4.09 0.57
N GLY A 12 15.13 -3.09 0.46
CA GLY A 12 15.41 -1.88 -0.33
C GLY A 12 16.60 -1.10 0.22
N ALA A 13 16.63 -0.89 1.53
CA ALA A 13 17.67 -0.10 2.19
C ALA A 13 19.06 -0.75 2.13
N HIS A 14 19.15 -2.09 2.26
CA HIS A 14 20.45 -2.77 2.35
C HIS A 14 20.81 -3.57 1.09
N GLY A 15 19.80 -4.04 0.35
CA GLY A 15 19.97 -4.94 -0.79
C GLY A 15 19.98 -4.23 -2.14
N LEU A 16 19.38 -3.04 -2.27
CA LEU A 16 19.28 -2.31 -3.54
C LEU A 16 20.14 -1.05 -3.61
N GLU A 17 20.59 -0.52 -2.47
CA GLU A 17 21.47 0.65 -2.43
C GLU A 17 22.75 0.41 -3.25
N GLY A 18 23.09 1.36 -4.13
CA GLY A 18 24.22 1.25 -5.06
C GLY A 18 24.06 0.22 -6.19
N ARG A 19 22.95 -0.54 -6.23
CA ARG A 19 22.68 -1.55 -7.28
C ARG A 19 21.66 -1.10 -8.33
N VAL A 20 20.79 -0.16 -7.97
CA VAL A 20 19.81 0.45 -8.86
C VAL A 20 20.03 1.96 -8.91
N SER A 21 19.55 2.63 -9.96
CA SER A 21 19.62 4.10 -10.02
C SER A 21 18.89 4.74 -8.84
N GLU A 22 19.35 5.92 -8.38
CA GLU A 22 18.75 6.67 -7.28
C GLU A 22 17.24 6.86 -7.47
N ARG A 23 16.81 7.25 -8.67
CA ARG A 23 15.38 7.37 -9.03
C ARG A 23 14.59 6.07 -8.83
N MET A 24 15.17 4.91 -9.14
CA MET A 24 14.50 3.63 -8.92
C MET A 24 14.47 3.24 -7.44
N LEU A 25 15.50 3.58 -6.69
CA LEU A 25 15.52 3.40 -5.24
C LEU A 25 14.46 4.29 -4.57
N GLU A 26 14.33 5.55 -4.99
CA GLU A 26 13.27 6.47 -4.54
C GLU A 26 11.87 5.89 -4.82
N ASN A 27 11.61 5.45 -6.05
CA ASN A 27 10.34 4.79 -6.41
C ASN A 27 10.06 3.57 -5.52
N TYR A 28 11.07 2.74 -5.27
CA TYR A 28 10.94 1.59 -4.38
C TYR A 28 10.55 2.03 -2.95
N GLN A 29 11.22 3.05 -2.40
CA GLN A 29 10.93 3.56 -1.07
C GLN A 29 9.54 4.21 -0.98
N THR A 30 9.08 4.89 -2.03
CA THR A 30 7.67 5.33 -2.13
C THR A 30 6.72 4.13 -2.04
N GLY A 31 6.99 3.04 -2.76
CA GLY A 31 6.22 1.81 -2.65
C GLY A 31 6.21 1.24 -1.23
N VAL A 32 7.35 1.23 -0.52
CA VAL A 32 7.46 0.74 0.87
C VAL A 32 6.63 1.60 1.82
N GLN A 33 6.73 2.93 1.68
CA GLN A 33 6.01 3.88 2.51
C GLN A 33 4.49 3.72 2.35
N TYR A 34 3.99 3.68 1.10
CA TYR A 34 2.57 3.48 0.83
C TYR A 34 2.10 2.10 1.29
N HIS A 35 2.89 1.04 1.09
CA HIS A 35 2.56 -0.28 1.61
C HIS A 35 2.36 -0.25 3.14
N MET A 36 3.27 0.38 3.89
CA MET A 36 3.16 0.46 5.34
C MET A 36 1.92 1.25 5.77
N PHE A 37 1.67 2.44 5.21
CA PHE A 37 0.50 3.24 5.59
C PHE A 37 -0.82 2.50 5.37
N HIS A 38 -0.96 1.80 4.25
CA HIS A 38 -2.19 1.07 3.94
C HIS A 38 -2.29 -0.25 4.70
N ALA A 39 -1.17 -0.88 5.06
CA ALA A 39 -1.18 -1.99 6.00
C ALA A 39 -1.66 -1.55 7.40
N LEU A 40 -1.26 -0.36 7.86
CA LEU A 40 -1.78 0.23 9.10
C LEU A 40 -3.26 0.60 8.95
N GLY A 41 -3.69 1.12 7.80
CA GLY A 41 -5.10 1.35 7.51
C GLY A 41 -5.95 0.07 7.56
N MET A 42 -5.43 -1.06 7.04
CA MET A 42 -6.09 -2.36 7.16
C MET A 42 -6.23 -2.80 8.63
N ILE A 43 -5.19 -2.58 9.45
CA ILE A 43 -5.23 -2.86 10.89
C ILE A 43 -6.29 -1.97 11.55
N ALA A 44 -6.33 -0.67 11.23
CA ALA A 44 -7.33 0.24 11.73
C ALA A 44 -8.75 -0.21 11.38
N ALA A 45 -9.02 -0.57 10.11
CA ALA A 45 -10.32 -1.09 9.68
C ALA A 45 -10.72 -2.37 10.45
N GLY A 46 -9.79 -3.29 10.66
CA GLY A 46 -10.01 -4.52 11.43
C GLY A 46 -10.29 -4.25 12.91
N LEU A 47 -9.53 -3.34 13.53
CA LEU A 47 -9.75 -2.93 14.92
C LEU A 47 -11.07 -2.20 15.09
N THR A 48 -11.44 -1.30 14.17
CA THR A 48 -12.75 -0.64 14.17
C THR A 48 -13.88 -1.67 14.08
N ALA A 49 -13.75 -2.67 13.20
CA ALA A 49 -14.75 -3.74 13.10
C ALA A 49 -14.87 -4.55 14.41
N ALA A 50 -13.76 -4.83 15.06
CA ALA A 50 -13.72 -5.57 16.32
C ALA A 50 -14.32 -4.78 17.50
N LEU A 51 -14.11 -3.46 17.54
CA LEU A 51 -14.50 -2.61 18.67
C LEU A 51 -15.89 -1.96 18.53
N ALA A 52 -16.28 -1.59 17.31
CA ALA A 52 -17.50 -0.83 17.03
C ALA A 52 -18.53 -1.63 16.20
N GLY A 53 -18.23 -2.88 15.86
CA GLY A 53 -19.05 -3.75 15.03
C GLY A 53 -18.64 -3.72 13.56
N GLY A 54 -18.68 -4.89 12.92
CA GLY A 54 -18.34 -5.05 11.51
C GLY A 54 -19.45 -4.52 10.59
N ASN A 55 -19.06 -3.91 9.47
CA ASN A 55 -19.95 -3.58 8.37
C ASN A 55 -19.23 -3.75 7.02
N ALA A 56 -20.01 -3.73 5.93
CA ALA A 56 -19.47 -3.93 4.58
C ALA A 56 -18.44 -2.86 4.19
N LEU A 57 -18.58 -1.62 4.64
CA LEU A 57 -17.65 -0.53 4.32
C LEU A 57 -16.24 -0.79 4.89
N LEU A 58 -16.15 -1.33 6.12
CA LEU A 58 -14.87 -1.70 6.72
C LEU A 58 -14.20 -2.87 5.96
N GLY A 59 -15.00 -3.85 5.53
CA GLY A 59 -14.52 -4.94 4.67
C GLY A 59 -13.98 -4.44 3.34
N TRP A 60 -14.74 -3.58 2.65
CA TRP A 60 -14.31 -2.95 1.40
C TRP A 60 -13.10 -2.04 1.58
N SER A 61 -13.02 -1.29 2.68
CA SER A 61 -11.86 -0.46 3.02
C SER A 61 -10.58 -1.30 3.10
N GLY A 62 -10.58 -2.36 3.92
CA GLY A 62 -9.43 -3.26 4.04
C GLY A 62 -9.09 -3.97 2.73
N GLY A 63 -10.10 -4.40 1.97
CA GLY A 63 -9.94 -5.05 0.67
C GLY A 63 -9.31 -4.13 -0.38
N LEU A 64 -9.76 -2.90 -0.49
CA LEU A 64 -9.21 -1.89 -1.41
C LEU A 64 -7.79 -1.47 -1.03
N MET A 65 -7.50 -1.36 0.27
CA MET A 65 -6.13 -1.13 0.74
C MET A 65 -5.21 -2.30 0.40
N PHE A 66 -5.66 -3.54 0.59
CA PHE A 66 -4.89 -4.71 0.16
C PHE A 66 -4.64 -4.73 -1.34
N PHE A 67 -5.68 -4.52 -2.15
CA PHE A 67 -5.56 -4.44 -3.60
C PHE A 67 -4.61 -3.32 -4.04
N GLY A 68 -4.73 -2.14 -3.44
CA GLY A 68 -3.84 -1.01 -3.68
C GLY A 68 -2.37 -1.34 -3.35
N ILE A 69 -2.09 -2.09 -2.28
CA ILE A 69 -0.73 -2.54 -1.96
C ILE A 69 -0.16 -3.37 -3.11
N ILE A 70 -0.92 -4.35 -3.59
CA ILE A 70 -0.47 -5.24 -4.68
C ILE A 70 -0.23 -4.43 -5.96
N VAL A 71 -1.15 -3.54 -6.33
CA VAL A 71 -1.07 -2.80 -7.60
C VAL A 71 -0.10 -1.63 -7.54
N PHE A 72 -0.25 -0.72 -6.57
CA PHE A 72 0.58 0.48 -6.44
C PHE A 72 1.99 0.15 -5.93
N SER A 73 2.10 -0.60 -4.84
CA SER A 73 3.41 -0.85 -4.24
C SER A 73 4.15 -1.93 -5.03
N GLY A 74 3.44 -2.98 -5.45
CA GLY A 74 3.99 -4.04 -6.30
C GLY A 74 4.50 -3.55 -7.65
N SER A 75 3.83 -2.59 -8.30
CA SER A 75 4.33 -1.99 -9.55
C SER A 75 5.66 -1.27 -9.34
N LEU A 76 5.77 -0.45 -8.28
CA LEU A 76 6.98 0.29 -7.94
C LEU A 76 8.15 -0.64 -7.57
N TYR A 77 7.89 -1.70 -6.81
CA TYR A 77 8.90 -2.72 -6.51
C TYR A 77 9.39 -3.40 -7.79
N THR A 78 8.45 -3.81 -8.65
CA THR A 78 8.78 -4.49 -9.91
C THR A 78 9.58 -3.58 -10.84
N MET A 79 9.19 -2.31 -10.95
CA MET A 79 9.95 -1.30 -11.70
C MET A 79 11.38 -1.19 -11.23
N ALA A 80 11.60 -1.07 -9.92
CA ALA A 80 12.94 -0.93 -9.37
C ALA A 80 13.81 -2.17 -9.58
N LEU A 81 13.22 -3.37 -9.53
CA LEU A 81 13.94 -4.64 -9.67
C LEU A 81 14.21 -5.04 -11.12
N THR A 82 13.33 -4.66 -12.05
CA THR A 82 13.37 -5.15 -13.44
C THR A 82 13.60 -4.06 -14.47
N GLY A 83 13.44 -2.79 -14.11
CA GLY A 83 13.51 -1.66 -15.03
C GLY A 83 12.27 -1.50 -15.92
N MET A 84 11.19 -2.27 -15.71
CA MET A 84 9.95 -2.18 -16.51
C MET A 84 9.14 -0.91 -16.21
N THR A 85 9.58 0.24 -16.74
CA THR A 85 9.02 1.58 -16.43
C THR A 85 7.56 1.78 -16.84
N TRP A 86 7.03 1.00 -17.80
CA TRP A 86 5.63 1.09 -18.24
C TRP A 86 4.63 0.76 -17.12
N LEU A 87 5.06 -0.01 -16.10
CA LEU A 87 4.27 -0.29 -14.90
C LEU A 87 3.92 0.98 -14.11
N GLY A 88 4.63 2.09 -14.33
CA GLY A 88 4.30 3.40 -13.78
C GLY A 88 2.92 3.90 -14.20
N ALA A 89 2.42 3.48 -15.37
CA ALA A 89 1.05 3.79 -15.81
C ALA A 89 -0.03 2.99 -15.07
N ILE A 90 0.33 1.87 -14.44
CA ILE A 90 -0.58 1.03 -13.64
C ILE A 90 -0.67 1.53 -12.20
N THR A 91 0.44 2.09 -11.66
CA THR A 91 0.53 2.60 -10.29
C THR A 91 -0.68 3.46 -9.85
N PRO A 92 -1.20 4.41 -10.67
CA PRO A 92 -2.35 5.23 -10.29
C PRO A 92 -3.62 4.44 -9.93
N ILE A 93 -3.83 3.26 -10.52
CA ILE A 93 -5.01 2.41 -10.25
C ILE A 93 -5.02 1.98 -8.77
N GLY A 94 -3.87 1.57 -8.24
CA GLY A 94 -3.75 1.24 -6.82
C GLY A 94 -3.86 2.49 -5.93
N GLY A 95 -3.42 3.66 -6.42
CA GLY A 95 -3.60 4.94 -5.73
C GLY A 95 -5.07 5.33 -5.56
N VAL A 96 -5.89 5.11 -6.59
CA VAL A 96 -7.35 5.31 -6.50
C VAL A 96 -7.96 4.35 -5.48
N ALA A 97 -7.56 3.07 -5.49
CA ALA A 97 -8.04 2.09 -4.51
C ALA A 97 -7.70 2.51 -3.06
N PHE A 98 -6.48 3.02 -2.84
CA PHE A 98 -6.08 3.59 -1.56
C PHE A 98 -6.97 4.76 -1.11
N ILE A 99 -7.21 5.73 -1.99
CA ILE A 99 -8.08 6.87 -1.69
C ILE A 99 -9.48 6.40 -1.29
N VAL A 100 -10.09 5.52 -2.08
CA VAL A 100 -11.42 4.99 -1.77
C VAL A 100 -11.39 4.19 -0.46
N GLY A 101 -10.35 3.39 -0.22
CA GLY A 101 -10.20 2.63 1.02
C GLY A 101 -10.22 3.52 2.28
N TRP A 102 -9.49 4.64 2.27
CA TRP A 102 -9.49 5.60 3.39
C TRP A 102 -10.82 6.34 3.54
N ILE A 103 -11.46 6.69 2.44
CA ILE A 103 -12.79 7.31 2.45
C ILE A 103 -13.81 6.36 3.10
N LEU A 104 -13.81 5.08 2.69
CA LEU A 104 -14.74 4.09 3.26
C LEU A 104 -14.51 3.85 4.76
N LEU A 105 -13.25 3.82 5.21
CA LEU A 105 -12.94 3.75 6.65
C LEU A 105 -13.51 4.95 7.39
N THR A 106 -13.30 6.15 6.84
CA THR A 106 -13.78 7.41 7.42
C THR A 106 -15.31 7.42 7.53
N VAL A 107 -16.01 7.09 6.44
CA VAL A 107 -17.48 6.99 6.42
C VAL A 107 -17.98 5.96 7.42
N ALA A 108 -17.34 4.79 7.51
CA ALA A 108 -17.71 3.75 8.45
C ALA A 108 -17.55 4.17 9.92
N VAL A 109 -16.54 4.96 10.24
CA VAL A 109 -16.28 5.47 11.60
C VAL A 109 -17.23 6.60 11.97
N PHE A 110 -17.43 7.57 11.07
CA PHE A 110 -18.24 8.75 11.36
C PHE A 110 -19.74 8.57 11.07
N LYS A 111 -20.15 7.43 10.50
CA LYS A 111 -21.53 7.13 10.11
C LYS A 111 -22.15 8.22 9.22
N ILE A 112 -21.35 8.76 8.31
CA ILE A 112 -21.78 9.75 7.30
C ILE A 112 -22.61 9.05 6.22
#